data_AF-A0A6I4NQ58-F1
#
_entry.id   AF-A0A6I4NQ58-F1
#
_cell.length_a   1.000
_cell.length_b   1.000
_cell.length_c   1.000
_cell.angle_alpha   90.00
_cell.angle_beta   90.00
_cell.angle_gamma   90.00
#
_symmetry.space_group_name_H-M   'P 1'
#
loop_
_entity.id
_entity.type
_entity.pdbx_description
1 polymer ?
#
loop_
_entity_poly.entity_id
_entity_poly.type
_entity_poly.pdbx_seq_one_letter_code
_entity_poly.pdbx_strand_id
1 'polypeptide(L)'
;TQIPTTSGSTVGIATTSTLARATDSFKNGTASLKAVLNDNTSVTTNWLVRLLSGGGTPANNQAFVGNQGSFGFWLKTSTANTGATVTAWIDDADGLEELPPLAIINNGAWNYYEWFLPTAAGTTITTGNGIVGGASVTLDAIVIKQNNTAAAMTVWIDDIQHNYISGCSGTRKMDDIQELEKEKIVSELIVYPNPTNGILNLTLENNSKSDVRLFNMTGQQILNTSFEGNEQQLDLSSFGQGIYILQVVTDGKATTKKIILNK
;
A
#
# COMPACT_ATOMS: atom_id res chain seq x y z
N THR A 1 9.98 -10.57 -29.39
CA THR A 1 10.30 -9.31 -28.71
C THR A 1 9.88 -8.18 -29.61
N GLN A 2 8.93 -7.35 -29.17
CA GLN A 2 8.50 -6.15 -29.88
C GLN A 2 9.20 -4.97 -29.21
N ILE A 3 9.68 -3.99 -29.97
CA ILE A 3 10.15 -2.73 -29.40
C ILE A 3 8.91 -2.07 -28.75
N PRO A 4 9.00 -1.46 -27.55
CA PRO A 4 7.88 -0.70 -27.01
C PRO A 4 7.42 0.26 -28.09
N THR A 5 6.19 0.06 -28.58
CA THR A 5 5.68 0.79 -29.73
C THR A 5 5.87 2.26 -29.42
N THR A 6 6.66 2.93 -30.26
CA THR A 6 7.09 4.31 -30.07
C THR A 6 5.86 5.21 -30.20
N SER A 7 5.07 5.29 -29.13
CA SER A 7 4.25 6.45 -28.89
C SER A 7 5.17 7.66 -29.00
N GLY A 8 4.78 8.67 -29.79
CA GLY A 8 5.56 9.88 -29.96
C GLY A 8 5.86 10.63 -28.65
N SER A 9 5.18 10.28 -27.56
CA SER A 9 5.41 10.83 -26.21
C SER A 9 6.28 9.95 -25.28
N THR A 10 6.66 8.73 -25.68
CA THR A 10 7.59 7.93 -24.85
C THR A 10 8.99 8.54 -24.93
N VAL A 11 9.57 8.88 -23.78
CA VAL A 11 10.88 9.54 -23.68
C VAL A 11 11.76 8.95 -22.57
N GLY A 12 13.05 9.23 -22.64
CA GLY A 12 14.04 8.88 -21.60
C GLY A 12 14.63 7.46 -21.70
N ILE A 13 14.03 6.56 -22.48
CA ILE A 13 14.54 5.19 -22.68
C ILE A 13 15.25 5.01 -24.02
N ALA A 14 16.22 4.08 -24.05
CA ALA A 14 16.98 3.73 -25.24
C ALA A 14 16.18 2.84 -26.18
N THR A 15 16.52 2.89 -27.47
CA THR A 15 15.91 2.06 -28.53
C THR A 15 16.17 0.57 -28.36
N THR A 16 17.12 0.19 -27.51
CA THR A 16 17.40 -1.20 -27.12
C THR A 16 16.39 -1.76 -26.11
N SER A 17 15.45 -0.96 -25.61
CA SER A 17 14.37 -1.41 -24.75
C SER A 17 13.45 -2.40 -25.49
N THR A 18 12.88 -3.38 -24.77
CA THR A 18 12.07 -4.44 -25.37
C THR A 18 10.81 -4.75 -24.57
N LEU A 19 9.76 -5.16 -25.28
CA LEU A 19 8.56 -5.78 -24.75
C LEU A 19 8.49 -7.23 -25.22
N ALA A 20 8.07 -8.13 -24.34
CA ALA A 20 7.89 -9.53 -24.66
C ALA A 20 6.73 -10.13 -23.86
N ARG A 21 6.08 -11.13 -24.44
CA ARG A 21 5.26 -12.07 -23.67
C ARG A 21 6.20 -12.97 -22.87
N ALA A 22 6.01 -13.04 -21.56
CA ALA A 22 6.80 -13.84 -20.64
C ALA A 22 5.98 -15.00 -20.09
N THR A 23 6.45 -16.23 -20.30
CA THR A 23 5.79 -17.46 -19.81
C THR A 23 6.47 -18.04 -18.56
N ASP A 24 7.50 -17.36 -18.06
CA ASP A 24 8.36 -17.76 -16.93
C ASP A 24 8.06 -16.98 -15.63
N SER A 25 7.42 -15.81 -15.74
CA SER A 25 6.98 -15.00 -14.61
C SER A 25 5.67 -14.31 -14.96
N PHE A 26 4.57 -14.81 -14.41
CA PHE A 26 3.22 -14.27 -14.56
C PHE A 26 2.47 -14.37 -13.21
N LYS A 27 1.40 -13.60 -13.05
CA LYS A 27 0.60 -13.59 -11.82
C LYS A 27 -0.48 -14.66 -11.87
N ASN A 28 -1.28 -14.68 -12.94
CA ASN A 28 -2.30 -15.69 -13.20
C ASN A 28 -2.24 -16.15 -14.66
N GLY A 29 -2.92 -17.25 -15.00
CA GLY A 29 -2.98 -17.75 -16.38
C GLY A 29 -1.67 -18.39 -16.84
N THR A 30 -1.15 -17.97 -18.00
CA THR A 30 -0.01 -18.64 -18.67
C THR A 30 1.12 -17.71 -19.11
N ALA A 31 0.93 -16.39 -19.01
CA ALA A 31 1.94 -15.41 -19.37
C ALA A 31 1.57 -14.01 -18.90
N SER A 32 2.58 -13.16 -18.77
CA SER A 32 2.42 -11.71 -18.56
C SER A 32 3.13 -10.93 -19.66
N LEU A 33 3.00 -9.60 -19.63
CA LEU A 33 3.92 -8.70 -20.31
C LEU A 33 5.22 -8.62 -19.51
N LYS A 34 6.37 -8.61 -20.19
CA LYS A 34 7.68 -8.24 -19.65
C LYS A 34 8.22 -7.07 -20.46
N ALA A 35 8.51 -5.97 -19.79
CA ALA A 35 9.21 -4.84 -20.36
C ALA A 35 10.62 -4.75 -19.79
N VAL A 36 11.62 -4.71 -20.66
CA VAL A 36 13.01 -4.39 -20.32
C VAL A 36 13.27 -2.99 -20.84
N LEU A 37 13.32 -2.02 -19.93
CA LEU A 37 13.44 -0.60 -20.21
C LEU A 37 14.87 -0.16 -19.88
N ASN A 38 15.63 0.19 -20.90
CA ASN A 38 17.00 0.65 -20.75
C ASN A 38 17.03 2.17 -20.75
N ASP A 39 17.78 2.77 -19.85
CA ASP A 39 17.99 4.22 -19.83
C ASP A 39 18.67 4.69 -21.13
N ASN A 40 18.24 5.83 -21.69
CA ASN A 40 19.01 6.50 -22.72
C ASN A 40 20.00 7.48 -22.08
N THR A 41 21.22 7.02 -21.89
CA THR A 41 22.31 7.81 -21.31
C THR A 41 22.77 8.99 -22.19
N SER A 42 22.27 9.09 -23.43
CA SER A 42 22.57 10.22 -24.33
C SER A 42 21.65 11.42 -24.12
N VAL A 43 20.62 11.29 -23.28
CA VAL A 43 19.71 12.39 -22.91
C VAL A 43 19.64 12.53 -21.40
N THR A 44 19.20 13.69 -20.91
CA THR A 44 18.98 13.93 -19.48
C THR A 44 17.50 13.83 -19.09
N THR A 45 16.62 13.60 -20.07
CA THR A 45 15.17 13.55 -19.85
C THR A 45 14.82 12.32 -19.01
N ASN A 46 14.08 12.56 -17.93
CA ASN A 46 13.47 11.49 -17.13
C ASN A 46 12.52 10.65 -17.99
N TRP A 47 12.29 9.43 -17.54
CA TRP A 47 11.47 8.48 -18.26
C TRP A 47 10.00 8.86 -18.16
N LEU A 48 9.34 8.78 -19.31
CA LEU A 48 7.90 8.64 -19.43
C LEU A 48 7.70 7.57 -20.48
N VAL A 49 7.30 6.37 -20.05
CA VAL A 49 7.19 5.20 -20.91
C VAL A 49 5.74 4.77 -20.99
N ARG A 50 5.12 4.93 -22.15
CA ARG A 50 3.77 4.44 -22.42
C ARG A 50 3.81 3.01 -22.92
N LEU A 51 3.08 2.13 -22.24
CA LEU A 51 2.82 0.76 -22.63
C LEU A 51 1.39 0.71 -23.20
N LEU A 52 1.32 0.58 -24.52
CA LEU A 52 0.07 0.65 -25.28
C LEU A 52 -0.50 -0.74 -25.57
N SER A 53 -1.83 -0.83 -25.66
CA SER A 53 -2.49 -2.01 -26.22
C SER A 53 -2.31 -2.09 -27.74
N GLY A 54 -2.13 -3.30 -28.28
CA GLY A 54 -2.26 -3.58 -29.72
C GLY A 54 -1.40 -2.73 -30.67
N GLY A 55 -0.27 -2.18 -30.20
CA GLY A 55 0.60 -1.31 -30.99
C GLY A 55 0.23 0.17 -31.00
N GLY A 56 -0.74 0.62 -30.19
CA GLY A 56 -1.09 2.03 -30.03
C GLY A 56 -2.13 2.58 -31.01
N THR A 57 -2.88 1.70 -31.68
CA THR A 57 -4.03 2.12 -32.50
C THR A 57 -5.23 2.39 -31.58
N PRO A 58 -5.72 3.64 -31.44
CA PRO A 58 -6.77 3.97 -30.47
C PRO A 58 -8.06 3.17 -30.67
N ALA A 59 -8.41 2.85 -31.92
CA ALA A 59 -9.58 2.04 -32.25
C ALA A 59 -9.56 0.61 -31.67
N ASN A 60 -8.40 0.13 -31.21
CA ASN A 60 -8.25 -1.19 -30.59
C ASN A 60 -8.37 -1.15 -29.06
N ASN A 61 -8.49 0.04 -28.46
CA ASN A 61 -8.63 0.17 -27.02
C ASN A 61 -9.99 -0.39 -26.58
N GLN A 62 -9.97 -1.22 -25.54
CA GLN A 62 -11.19 -1.76 -24.96
C GLN A 62 -11.83 -0.70 -24.07
N ALA A 63 -13.12 -0.46 -24.26
CA ALA A 63 -13.88 0.48 -23.47
C ALA A 63 -14.36 -0.15 -22.15
N PHE A 64 -14.44 0.68 -21.11
CA PHE A 64 -14.98 0.34 -19.80
C PHE A 64 -15.70 1.53 -19.17
N VAL A 65 -16.37 1.33 -18.03
CA VAL A 65 -17.13 2.40 -17.38
C VAL A 65 -16.21 3.23 -16.48
N GLY A 66 -15.92 4.46 -16.89
CA GLY A 66 -14.94 5.32 -16.22
C GLY A 66 -15.43 5.92 -14.91
N ASN A 67 -16.73 6.14 -14.74
CA ASN A 67 -17.27 6.77 -13.53
C ASN A 67 -17.67 5.77 -12.43
N GLN A 68 -17.29 4.49 -12.53
CA GLN A 68 -17.68 3.44 -11.59
C GLN A 68 -16.59 2.39 -11.40
N GLY A 69 -16.51 1.86 -10.18
CA GLY A 69 -15.61 0.77 -9.84
C GLY A 69 -14.14 1.18 -9.79
N SER A 70 -13.28 0.20 -9.93
CA SER A 70 -11.83 0.39 -9.86
C SER A 70 -11.15 -0.07 -11.13
N PHE A 71 -10.08 0.61 -11.51
CA PHE A 71 -9.13 0.16 -12.53
C PHE A 71 -7.83 -0.26 -11.86
N GLY A 72 -7.25 -1.38 -12.27
CA GLY A 72 -6.00 -1.85 -11.70
C GLY A 72 -5.31 -2.93 -12.51
N PHE A 73 -4.10 -3.28 -12.08
CA PHE A 73 -3.29 -4.34 -12.67
C PHE A 73 -2.22 -4.82 -11.69
N TRP A 74 -1.68 -6.01 -11.95
CA TRP A 74 -0.55 -6.54 -11.20
C TRP A 74 0.76 -6.11 -11.84
N LEU A 75 1.72 -5.71 -11.01
CA LEU A 75 3.07 -5.35 -11.45
C LEU A 75 4.12 -5.95 -10.52
N LYS A 76 5.21 -6.44 -11.12
CA LYS A 76 6.39 -6.99 -10.41
C LYS A 76 7.67 -6.37 -10.95
N THR A 77 8.57 -5.98 -10.03
CA THR A 77 9.94 -5.58 -10.36
C THR A 77 10.83 -5.67 -9.12
N SER A 78 12.14 -5.83 -9.35
CA SER A 78 13.20 -5.75 -8.34
C SER A 78 14.35 -4.84 -8.81
N THR A 79 14.13 -4.04 -9.86
CA THR A 79 15.13 -3.21 -10.53
C THR A 79 14.65 -1.76 -10.72
N ALA A 80 13.58 -1.36 -10.04
CA ALA A 80 13.10 0.02 -10.12
C ALA A 80 13.96 0.95 -9.27
N ASN A 81 14.19 2.17 -9.77
CA ASN A 81 14.88 3.20 -9.01
C ASN A 81 13.98 3.79 -7.93
N THR A 82 14.62 4.36 -6.92
CA THR A 82 13.94 5.20 -5.92
C THR A 82 13.16 6.32 -6.62
N GLY A 83 11.89 6.45 -6.26
CA GLY A 83 10.99 7.46 -6.83
C GLY A 83 10.36 7.08 -8.17
N ALA A 84 10.58 5.86 -8.69
CA ALA A 84 9.85 5.37 -9.85
C ALA A 84 8.35 5.25 -9.53
N THR A 85 7.51 5.62 -10.48
CA THR A 85 6.05 5.59 -10.34
C THR A 85 5.39 4.90 -11.53
N VAL A 86 4.18 4.40 -11.29
CA VAL A 86 3.29 3.86 -12.30
C VAL A 86 1.96 4.59 -12.26
N THR A 87 1.35 4.77 -13.41
CA THR A 87 -0.01 5.33 -13.57
C THR A 87 -0.69 4.69 -14.79
N ALA A 88 -1.95 5.03 -15.03
CA ALA A 88 -2.63 4.78 -16.28
C ALA A 88 -3.21 6.08 -16.84
N TRP A 89 -3.17 6.18 -18.16
CA TRP A 89 -3.81 7.23 -18.92
C TRP A 89 -5.12 6.71 -19.49
N ILE A 90 -6.21 7.38 -19.17
CA ILE A 90 -7.58 7.02 -19.53
C ILE A 90 -8.13 8.11 -20.45
N ASP A 91 -8.61 7.70 -21.62
CA ASP A 91 -9.23 8.57 -22.60
C ASP A 91 -10.75 8.54 -22.41
N ASP A 92 -11.35 9.70 -22.12
CA ASP A 92 -12.78 9.87 -21.98
C ASP A 92 -13.34 10.87 -23.02
N ALA A 93 -14.54 11.40 -22.79
CA ALA A 93 -15.21 12.24 -23.77
C ALA A 93 -14.61 13.65 -23.90
N ASP A 94 -13.91 14.16 -22.87
CA ASP A 94 -13.32 15.50 -22.88
C ASP A 94 -11.79 15.50 -22.97
N GLY A 95 -11.16 14.35 -22.74
CA GLY A 95 -9.88 13.98 -23.33
C GLY A 95 -9.07 12.99 -22.50
N LEU A 96 -7.75 13.15 -22.57
CA LEU A 96 -6.80 12.19 -22.01
C LEU A 96 -6.39 12.60 -20.61
N GLU A 97 -6.75 11.76 -19.64
CA GLU A 97 -6.52 11.98 -18.22
C GLU A 97 -5.50 11.00 -17.67
N GLU A 98 -4.59 11.48 -16.83
CA GLU A 98 -3.68 10.66 -16.05
C GLU A 98 -4.26 10.40 -14.67
N LEU A 99 -4.33 9.14 -14.25
CA LEU A 99 -4.64 8.77 -12.87
C LEU A 99 -3.52 9.19 -11.91
N PRO A 100 -3.80 9.42 -10.61
CA PRO A 100 -2.75 9.75 -9.63
C PRO A 100 -1.58 8.76 -9.64
N PRO A 101 -0.33 9.19 -9.86
CA PRO A 101 0.81 8.28 -9.86
C PRO A 101 0.98 7.53 -8.54
N LEU A 102 1.23 6.23 -8.61
CA LEU A 102 1.54 5.38 -7.46
C LEU A 102 3.02 5.03 -7.47
N ALA A 103 3.65 5.05 -6.29
CA ALA A 103 5.05 4.66 -6.14
C ALA A 103 5.24 3.16 -6.43
N ILE A 104 6.24 2.82 -7.24
CA ILE A 104 6.55 1.42 -7.56
C ILE A 104 7.22 0.75 -6.35
N ILE A 105 6.64 -0.36 -5.90
CA ILE A 105 7.17 -1.21 -4.85
C ILE A 105 8.26 -2.13 -5.43
N ASN A 106 9.52 -1.83 -5.12
CA ASN A 106 10.70 -2.54 -5.64
C ASN A 106 11.12 -3.74 -4.77
N ASN A 107 10.22 -4.70 -4.53
CA ASN A 107 10.45 -5.83 -3.60
C ASN A 107 10.60 -7.19 -4.30
N GLY A 108 10.55 -7.26 -5.63
CA GLY A 108 10.61 -8.50 -6.39
C GLY A 108 9.33 -9.36 -6.34
N ALA A 109 8.30 -8.93 -5.60
CA ALA A 109 7.01 -9.58 -5.55
C ALA A 109 6.01 -8.92 -6.53
N TRP A 110 4.90 -9.63 -6.79
CA TRP A 110 3.75 -9.06 -7.48
C TRP A 110 2.96 -8.17 -6.50
N ASN A 111 2.78 -6.91 -6.86
CA ASN A 111 1.97 -5.95 -6.12
C ASN A 111 0.82 -5.48 -7.01
N TYR A 112 -0.37 -5.27 -6.42
CA TYR A 112 -1.54 -4.81 -7.15
C TYR A 112 -1.65 -3.29 -7.03
N TYR A 113 -1.83 -2.61 -8.16
CA TYR A 113 -1.99 -1.16 -8.26
C TYR A 113 -3.41 -0.88 -8.70
N GLU A 114 -4.11 -0.02 -7.97
CA GLU A 114 -5.54 0.20 -8.15
C GLU A 114 -5.92 1.66 -7.91
N TRP A 115 -6.89 2.12 -8.69
CA TRP A 115 -7.54 3.42 -8.52
C TRP A 115 -9.04 3.22 -8.48
N PHE A 116 -9.68 3.76 -7.45
CA PHE A 116 -11.14 3.91 -7.42
C PHE A 116 -11.53 5.08 -8.32
N LEU A 117 -12.07 4.78 -9.49
CA LEU A 117 -12.27 5.77 -10.55
C LEU A 117 -13.19 6.93 -10.16
N PRO A 118 -14.29 6.74 -9.40
CA PRO A 118 -15.18 7.85 -9.02
C PRO A 118 -14.51 8.98 -8.23
N THR A 119 -13.37 8.72 -7.58
CA THR A 119 -12.63 9.73 -6.81
C THR A 119 -11.19 9.88 -7.28
N ALA A 120 -10.78 9.20 -8.35
CA ALA A 120 -9.44 9.31 -8.88
C ALA A 120 -9.31 10.65 -9.63
N ALA A 121 -8.81 11.66 -8.93
CA ALA A 121 -8.53 12.97 -9.49
C ALA A 121 -7.02 13.10 -9.73
N GLY A 122 -6.62 13.03 -11.00
CA GLY A 122 -5.22 13.18 -11.40
C GLY A 122 -5.01 14.45 -12.23
N THR A 123 -4.38 14.33 -13.39
CA THR A 123 -3.99 15.49 -14.21
C THR A 123 -4.34 15.29 -15.66
N THR A 124 -4.71 16.37 -16.33
CA THR A 124 -4.92 16.39 -17.78
C THR A 124 -3.62 16.29 -18.56
N ILE A 125 -3.59 15.41 -19.56
CA ILE A 125 -2.44 15.22 -20.46
C ILE A 125 -2.57 16.05 -21.73
N THR A 126 -3.76 16.09 -22.34
CA THR A 126 -4.01 16.88 -23.56
C THR A 126 -5.15 17.87 -23.35
N THR A 127 -6.38 17.42 -23.52
CA THR A 127 -7.63 18.12 -23.19
C THR A 127 -8.30 17.34 -22.06
N GLY A 128 -9.10 18.04 -21.25
CA GLY A 128 -9.80 17.42 -20.13
C GLY A 128 -9.84 18.28 -18.88
N ASN A 129 -10.15 17.64 -17.76
CA ASN A 129 -10.36 18.24 -16.45
C ASN A 129 -9.65 17.47 -15.29
N GLY A 130 -8.99 16.35 -15.57
CA GLY A 130 -8.23 15.54 -14.60
C GLY A 130 -9.09 14.52 -13.84
N ILE A 131 -10.35 14.34 -14.20
CA ILE A 131 -11.31 13.41 -13.59
C ILE A 131 -11.75 12.44 -14.67
N VAL A 132 -11.67 11.14 -14.38
CA VAL A 132 -12.20 10.11 -15.27
C VAL A 132 -13.73 10.08 -15.15
N GLY A 133 -14.41 10.79 -16.05
CA GLY A 133 -15.82 11.12 -15.92
C GLY A 133 -16.65 10.67 -17.13
N GLY A 134 -16.91 9.37 -17.28
CA GLY A 134 -17.66 8.88 -18.44
C GLY A 134 -18.35 7.53 -18.25
N ALA A 135 -19.49 7.35 -18.90
CA ALA A 135 -20.15 6.05 -19.00
C ALA A 135 -19.38 5.07 -19.90
N SER A 136 -18.50 5.59 -20.77
CA SER A 136 -17.59 4.84 -21.61
C SER A 136 -16.27 5.61 -21.70
N VAL A 137 -15.19 4.99 -21.26
CA VAL A 137 -13.81 5.48 -21.35
C VAL A 137 -12.92 4.37 -21.87
N THR A 138 -11.72 4.68 -22.35
CA THR A 138 -10.77 3.66 -22.82
C THR A 138 -9.42 3.79 -22.13
N LEU A 139 -8.73 2.66 -21.93
CA LEU A 139 -7.36 2.67 -21.47
C LEU A 139 -6.46 3.04 -22.66
N ASP A 140 -5.79 4.18 -22.60
CA ASP A 140 -4.81 4.58 -23.59
C ASP A 140 -3.45 3.90 -23.33
N ALA A 141 -2.94 4.03 -22.11
CA ALA A 141 -1.63 3.49 -21.74
C ALA A 141 -1.51 3.18 -20.26
N ILE A 142 -0.73 2.14 -19.93
CA ILE A 142 -0.06 2.08 -18.63
C ILE A 142 1.26 2.86 -18.76
N VAL A 143 1.54 3.76 -17.83
CA VAL A 143 2.69 4.65 -17.92
C VAL A 143 3.63 4.41 -16.76
N ILE A 144 4.91 4.22 -17.07
CA ILE A 144 6.00 4.09 -16.10
C ILE A 144 6.85 5.35 -16.17
N LYS A 145 7.10 5.95 -15.02
CA LYS A 145 7.94 7.14 -14.88
C LYS A 145 9.10 6.83 -13.94
N GLN A 146 10.28 7.34 -14.27
CA GLN A 146 11.50 7.13 -13.49
C GLN A 146 12.52 8.23 -13.78
N ASN A 147 13.41 8.52 -12.85
CA ASN A 147 14.56 9.39 -13.11
C ASN A 147 15.55 8.75 -14.09
N ASN A 148 16.17 9.59 -14.93
CA ASN A 148 17.30 9.18 -15.75
C ASN A 148 18.54 8.97 -14.88
N THR A 149 19.08 7.75 -14.86
CA THR A 149 20.16 7.34 -13.93
C THR A 149 21.15 6.36 -14.55
N ALA A 150 21.06 6.12 -15.86
CA ALA A 150 21.75 5.05 -16.57
C ALA A 150 21.37 3.60 -16.15
N ALA A 151 20.43 3.42 -15.22
CA ALA A 151 19.98 2.11 -14.77
C ALA A 151 18.80 1.58 -15.60
N ALA A 152 18.82 0.29 -15.95
CA ALA A 152 17.70 -0.37 -16.61
C ALA A 152 16.66 -0.86 -15.59
N MET A 153 15.38 -0.85 -15.98
CA MET A 153 14.28 -1.47 -15.23
C MET A 153 13.71 -2.65 -16.02
N THR A 154 13.63 -3.81 -15.40
CA THR A 154 12.75 -4.90 -15.86
C THR A 154 11.47 -4.91 -15.04
N VAL A 155 10.33 -4.90 -15.72
CA VAL A 155 9.01 -4.91 -15.09
C VAL A 155 8.13 -5.94 -15.79
N TRP A 156 7.35 -6.66 -14.99
CA TRP A 156 6.29 -7.53 -15.48
C TRP A 156 4.94 -6.92 -15.12
N ILE A 157 4.00 -6.95 -16.07
CA ILE A 157 2.62 -6.47 -15.88
C ILE A 157 1.68 -7.59 -16.29
N ASP A 158 0.66 -7.81 -15.47
CA ASP A 158 -0.33 -8.85 -15.70
C ASP A 158 -1.71 -8.43 -15.22
N ASP A 159 -2.74 -9.15 -15.67
CA ASP A 159 -4.12 -9.04 -15.18
C ASP A 159 -4.62 -7.59 -15.10
N ILE A 160 -4.63 -6.89 -16.22
CA ILE A 160 -5.26 -5.56 -16.33
C ILE A 160 -6.78 -5.73 -16.19
N GLN A 161 -7.36 -5.04 -15.22
CA GLN A 161 -8.73 -5.27 -14.78
C GLN A 161 -9.47 -3.96 -14.54
N HIS A 162 -10.74 -3.96 -14.94
CA HIS A 162 -11.74 -3.00 -14.47
C HIS A 162 -12.76 -3.78 -13.63
N ASN A 163 -12.81 -3.52 -12.34
CA ASN A 163 -13.77 -4.13 -11.43
C ASN A 163 -15.01 -3.24 -11.33
N TYR A 164 -15.98 -3.51 -12.19
CA TYR A 164 -17.21 -2.74 -12.28
C TYR A 164 -18.11 -2.96 -11.06
N ILE A 165 -18.53 -1.88 -10.42
CA ILE A 165 -19.46 -1.90 -9.29
C ILE A 165 -20.81 -1.33 -9.72
N SER A 166 -21.69 -2.21 -10.20
CA SER A 166 -23.07 -1.83 -10.59
C SER A 166 -23.90 -1.41 -9.36
N GLY A 167 -24.60 -0.28 -9.45
CA GLY A 167 -25.61 0.11 -8.44
C GLY A 167 -25.17 1.17 -7.43
N CYS A 168 -24.05 1.85 -7.66
CA CYS A 168 -23.65 3.00 -6.86
C CYS A 168 -24.26 4.30 -7.41
N SER A 169 -25.57 4.53 -7.24
CA SER A 169 -26.18 5.85 -7.52
C SER A 169 -26.13 6.80 -6.32
N GLY A 170 -25.45 6.41 -5.24
CA GLY A 170 -25.11 7.29 -4.14
C GLY A 170 -23.64 7.66 -4.24
N THR A 171 -23.28 8.86 -3.81
CA THR A 171 -21.95 9.12 -3.27
C THR A 171 -21.72 8.06 -2.20
N ARG A 172 -21.11 6.93 -2.56
CA ARG A 172 -20.31 6.22 -1.59
C ARG A 172 -19.23 7.24 -1.28
N LYS A 173 -19.44 7.99 -0.19
CA LYS A 173 -18.31 8.24 0.70
C LYS A 173 -17.60 6.90 0.74
N MET A 174 -16.30 6.86 0.47
CA MET A 174 -15.50 5.84 1.14
C MET A 174 -16.12 5.77 2.53
N ASP A 175 -16.75 4.65 2.90
CA ASP A 175 -16.83 4.38 4.32
C ASP A 175 -15.38 4.55 4.72
N ASP A 176 -15.13 5.62 5.49
CA ASP A 176 -13.79 5.97 5.92
C ASP A 176 -13.16 4.64 6.24
N ILE A 177 -12.02 4.34 5.63
CA ILE A 177 -11.19 3.22 6.07
C ILE A 177 -10.62 3.66 7.43
N GLN A 178 -11.51 3.82 8.40
CA GLN A 178 -11.32 4.02 9.83
C GLN A 178 -11.58 2.70 10.56
N GLU A 179 -12.00 1.64 9.85
CA GLU A 179 -12.13 0.31 10.45
C GLU A 179 -10.86 -0.56 10.31
N LEU A 180 -9.81 -0.03 9.67
CA LEU A 180 -8.44 -0.57 9.77
C LEU A 180 -7.51 0.27 10.67
N GLU A 181 -8.03 1.33 11.30
CA GLU A 181 -7.34 2.07 12.39
C GLU A 181 -7.85 1.68 13.80
N LYS A 182 -8.64 0.61 13.95
CA LYS A 182 -8.97 0.07 15.29
C LYS A 182 -7.83 -0.72 15.95
N GLU A 183 -6.67 -0.81 15.30
CA GLU A 183 -5.40 -1.11 15.98
C GLU A 183 -4.45 0.09 16.00
N LYS A 184 -4.99 1.32 16.05
CA LYS A 184 -4.18 2.50 16.38
C LYS A 184 -3.74 2.41 17.84
N ILE A 185 -2.53 1.88 18.01
CA ILE A 185 -1.57 2.12 19.09
C ILE A 185 -2.27 2.26 20.43
N VAL A 186 -2.58 1.11 21.04
CA VAL A 186 -2.60 1.04 22.50
C VAL A 186 -1.23 1.56 22.93
N SER A 187 -1.18 2.62 23.75
CA SER A 187 0.06 3.06 24.40
C SER A 187 0.80 1.81 24.85
N GLU A 188 1.96 1.52 24.24
CA GLU A 188 2.52 0.17 24.35
C GLU A 188 3.01 -0.02 25.78
N LEU A 189 2.16 -0.61 26.63
CA LEU A 189 2.56 -1.01 27.97
C LEU A 189 3.63 -2.09 27.81
N ILE A 190 4.87 -1.73 28.09
CA ILE A 190 6.00 -2.64 28.10
C ILE A 190 6.14 -3.17 29.53
N VAL A 191 6.25 -4.50 29.67
CA VAL A 191 6.32 -5.17 30.96
C VAL A 191 7.48 -6.15 30.96
N TYR A 192 8.42 -5.97 31.87
CA TYR A 192 9.63 -6.78 31.93
C TYR A 192 10.25 -6.87 33.33
N PRO A 193 10.98 -7.95 33.64
CA PRO A 193 11.03 -9.19 32.87
C PRO A 193 9.71 -9.97 32.98
N ASN A 194 9.39 -10.77 31.96
CA ASN A 194 8.30 -11.72 32.02
C ASN A 194 8.72 -13.00 31.29
N PRO A 195 8.99 -14.13 31.98
CA PRO A 195 8.73 -14.36 33.42
C PRO A 195 9.55 -13.48 34.38
N THR A 196 9.01 -13.25 35.59
CA THR A 196 9.66 -12.50 36.67
C THR A 196 9.86 -13.38 37.91
N ASN A 197 10.84 -13.03 38.77
CA ASN A 197 11.09 -13.67 40.07
C ASN A 197 10.48 -12.88 41.25
N GLY A 198 9.73 -11.81 40.97
CA GLY A 198 9.11 -10.97 41.99
C GLY A 198 9.14 -9.50 41.65
N ILE A 199 10.16 -9.02 40.93
CA ILE A 199 10.25 -7.61 40.54
C ILE A 199 9.81 -7.44 39.10
N LEU A 200 8.80 -6.59 38.86
CA LEU A 200 8.21 -6.35 37.55
C LEU A 200 8.25 -4.85 37.24
N ASN A 201 8.89 -4.47 36.14
CA ASN A 201 8.93 -3.09 35.67
C ASN A 201 7.86 -2.88 34.60
N LEU A 202 7.18 -1.74 34.69
CA LEU A 202 6.19 -1.24 33.76
C LEU A 202 6.74 0.02 33.11
N THR A 203 6.68 0.11 31.79
CA THR A 203 6.99 1.32 31.04
C THR A 203 5.81 1.69 30.15
N LEU A 204 5.45 2.97 30.16
CA LEU A 204 4.39 3.60 29.39
C LEU A 204 4.99 4.73 28.57
N GLU A 205 4.42 5.01 27.40
CA GLU A 205 4.87 6.12 26.53
C GLU A 205 4.42 7.50 27.05
N ASN A 206 3.40 7.56 27.91
CA ASN A 206 2.84 8.80 28.44
C ASN A 206 3.08 8.93 29.96
N ASN A 207 3.14 10.18 30.44
CA ASN A 207 3.28 10.52 31.87
C ASN A 207 1.92 10.66 32.59
N SER A 208 0.87 10.06 32.06
CA SER A 208 -0.48 10.15 32.64
C SER A 208 -0.60 9.29 33.90
N LYS A 209 -1.49 9.68 34.81
CA LYS A 209 -1.86 8.83 35.95
C LYS A 209 -2.47 7.51 35.46
N SER A 210 -1.97 6.41 35.99
CA SER A 210 -2.31 5.05 35.58
C SER A 210 -2.71 4.19 36.79
N ASP A 211 -3.86 3.53 36.70
CA ASP A 211 -4.31 2.54 37.69
C ASP A 211 -3.83 1.14 37.30
N VAL A 212 -3.22 0.42 38.24
CA VAL A 212 -2.61 -0.89 38.02
C VAL A 212 -3.27 -1.92 38.92
N ARG A 213 -3.78 -2.99 38.31
CA ARG A 213 -4.45 -4.09 38.99
C ARG A 213 -3.83 -5.41 38.58
N LEU A 214 -3.66 -6.32 39.53
CA LEU A 214 -3.20 -7.68 39.27
C LEU A 214 -4.27 -8.67 39.72
N PHE A 215 -4.59 -9.63 38.86
CA PHE A 215 -5.58 -10.67 39.12
C PHE A 215 -4.93 -12.06 39.06
N ASN A 216 -5.38 -12.97 39.92
CA ASN A 216 -5.06 -14.39 39.77
C ASN A 216 -5.96 -15.08 38.72
N MET A 217 -5.72 -16.36 38.45
CA MET A 217 -6.50 -17.12 37.46
C MET A 217 -7.97 -17.36 37.85
N THR A 218 -8.36 -17.16 39.12
CA THR A 218 -9.76 -17.22 39.54
C THR A 218 -10.48 -15.86 39.42
N GLY A 219 -9.80 -14.84 38.87
CA GLY A 219 -10.34 -13.49 38.72
C GLY A 219 -10.31 -12.66 40.01
N GLN A 220 -9.70 -13.14 41.08
CA GLN A 220 -9.53 -12.37 42.30
C GLN A 220 -8.46 -11.30 42.11
N GLN A 221 -8.80 -10.04 42.39
CA GLN A 221 -7.84 -8.95 42.43
C GLN A 221 -6.94 -9.08 43.66
N ILE A 222 -5.63 -9.15 43.45
CA ILE A 222 -4.62 -9.33 44.51
C ILE A 222 -3.70 -8.11 44.67
N LEU A 223 -3.70 -7.19 43.70
CA LEU A 223 -3.01 -5.90 43.77
C LEU A 223 -3.90 -4.83 43.16
N ASN A 224 -3.90 -3.64 43.78
CA ASN A 224 -4.50 -2.43 43.24
C ASN A 224 -3.64 -1.23 43.69
N THR A 225 -3.00 -0.58 42.74
CA THR A 225 -2.16 0.61 42.98
C THR A 225 -2.36 1.61 41.84
N SER A 226 -1.85 2.83 42.00
CA SER A 226 -1.78 3.80 40.91
C SER A 226 -0.42 4.48 40.93
N PHE A 227 0.05 4.93 39.78
CA PHE A 227 1.26 5.73 39.66
C PHE A 227 1.07 6.82 38.61
N GLU A 228 1.94 7.83 38.66
CA GLU A 228 1.98 8.93 37.70
C GLU A 228 3.41 9.04 37.17
N GLY A 229 3.56 9.13 35.85
CA GLY A 229 4.84 9.03 35.16
C GLY A 229 4.89 7.89 34.14
N ASN A 230 6.04 7.74 33.51
CA ASN A 230 6.28 6.78 32.42
C ASN A 230 6.79 5.41 32.91
N GLU A 231 7.29 5.30 34.14
CA GLU A 231 7.87 4.07 34.67
C GLU A 231 7.35 3.76 36.07
N GLN A 232 7.14 2.47 36.34
CA GLN A 232 6.77 1.99 37.67
C GLN A 232 7.33 0.60 37.91
N GLN A 233 7.88 0.39 39.11
CA GLN A 233 8.29 -0.93 39.56
C GLN A 233 7.25 -1.50 40.53
N LEU A 234 6.88 -2.76 40.32
CA LEU A 234 6.02 -3.53 41.21
C LEU A 234 6.83 -4.63 41.89
N ASP A 235 6.65 -4.73 43.20
CA ASP A 235 7.13 -5.86 43.99
C ASP A 235 5.99 -6.88 44.18
N LEU A 236 6.13 -8.00 43.50
CA LEU A 236 5.26 -9.18 43.51
C LEU A 236 5.86 -10.33 44.34
N SER A 237 6.95 -10.08 45.08
CA SER A 237 7.66 -11.09 45.87
C SER A 237 6.82 -11.69 47.01
N SER A 238 5.69 -11.10 47.38
CA SER A 238 4.76 -11.68 48.36
C SER A 238 3.76 -12.70 47.77
N PHE A 239 3.64 -12.77 46.44
CA PHE A 239 2.67 -13.66 45.77
C PHE A 239 3.28 -15.01 45.37
N GLY A 240 2.46 -16.07 45.31
CA GLY A 240 2.93 -17.42 44.95
C GLY A 240 3.35 -17.57 43.49
N GLN A 241 4.13 -18.60 43.14
CA GLN A 241 4.42 -18.92 41.74
C GLN A 241 3.12 -19.19 40.96
N GLY A 242 3.00 -18.65 39.75
CA GLY A 242 1.80 -18.84 38.94
C GLY A 242 1.63 -17.84 37.80
N ILE A 243 0.48 -17.95 37.12
CA ILE A 243 0.07 -17.04 36.06
C ILE A 243 -0.87 -15.97 36.65
N TYR A 244 -0.63 -14.73 36.26
CA TYR A 244 -1.42 -13.56 36.66
C TYR A 244 -1.83 -12.74 35.45
N ILE A 245 -2.89 -11.96 35.59
CA ILE A 245 -3.32 -10.97 34.60
C ILE A 245 -3.07 -9.59 35.19
N LEU A 246 -2.15 -8.84 34.58
CA LEU A 246 -1.93 -7.43 34.86
C LEU A 246 -2.89 -6.61 34.00
N GLN A 247 -3.60 -5.67 34.61
CA GLN A 247 -4.40 -4.66 33.94
C GLN A 247 -3.87 -3.28 34.31
N VAL A 248 -3.61 -2.43 33.32
CA VAL A 248 -3.23 -1.03 33.51
C VAL A 248 -4.26 -0.16 32.81
N VAL A 249 -4.84 0.80 33.52
CA VAL A 249 -5.84 1.74 33.01
C VAL A 249 -5.24 3.13 33.00
N THR A 250 -5.12 3.73 31.81
CA THR A 250 -4.55 5.07 31.60
C THR A 250 -5.49 5.85 30.71
N ASP A 251 -5.87 7.06 31.12
CA ASP A 251 -6.80 7.94 30.38
C ASP A 251 -8.11 7.21 29.96
N GLY A 252 -8.62 6.36 30.85
CA GLY A 252 -9.84 5.57 30.64
C GLY A 252 -9.68 4.34 29.73
N LYS A 253 -8.48 4.07 29.20
CA LYS A 253 -8.18 2.91 28.36
C LYS A 253 -7.48 1.81 29.16
N ALA A 254 -8.00 0.59 29.07
CA ALA A 254 -7.45 -0.57 29.79
C ALA A 254 -6.56 -1.43 28.86
N THR A 255 -5.33 -1.69 29.28
CA THR A 255 -4.38 -2.61 28.65
C THR A 255 -4.16 -3.81 29.56
N THR A 256 -4.09 -5.03 29.01
CA THR A 256 -3.86 -6.25 29.80
C THR A 256 -2.63 -7.02 29.33
N LYS A 257 -1.89 -7.61 30.27
CA LYS A 257 -0.72 -8.47 30.00
C LYS A 257 -0.76 -9.70 30.90
N LYS A 258 -0.45 -10.87 30.33
CA LYS A 258 -0.23 -12.10 31.09
C LYS A 258 1.16 -12.06 31.73
N ILE A 259 1.24 -12.24 33.05
CA ILE A 259 2.49 -12.27 33.81
C ILE A 259 2.73 -13.69 34.32
N ILE A 260 3.98 -14.16 34.18
CA ILE A 260 4.43 -15.46 34.68
C ILE A 260 5.40 -15.17 35.83
N LEU A 261 4.99 -15.49 37.06
CA LEU A 261 5.86 -15.37 38.24
C LEU A 261 6.48 -16.75 38.50
N ASN A 262 7.80 -16.86 38.38
CA ASN A 262 8.59 -18.08 38.63
C ASN A 262 9.60 -17.77 39.72
N LYS A 263 9.46 -18.37 40.89
CA LYS A 263 10.41 -18.24 42.00
C LYS A 263 11.25 -19.50 42.12
#